data_AF-Q8CJU0-F1
#
_entry.id   AF-Q8CJU0-F1
#
_cell.length_a   1.000
_cell.length_b   1.000
_cell.length_c   1.000
_cell.angle_alpha   90.00
_cell.angle_beta   90.00
_cell.angle_gamma   90.00
#
_symmetry.space_group_name_H-M   'P 1'
#
loop_
_entity.id
_entity.type
_entity.pdbx_description
1 polymer ?
#
loop_
_entity_poly.entity_id
_entity_poly.type
_entity_poly.pdbx_seq_one_letter_code
_entity_poly.pdbx_strand_id
1 'polypeptide(L)'
;MQRYGLKTELVDRLCNGPLEGVTDLEAAQALTRLVHTELENNGTGGGEKLKNEEMAEALRTLKFLLLRLKIDLKAPFDDFQSFRKYWIREGMGGGGGYAKRRSYLDGLFYPVREKLDEMEVTASSPTAYRGVDGEIKNIIFAPTGPTKPDIFLEDALSNIIKVANEDKCLVYNRPLTDAGLTWGDLMAWWTEKNGLEDASDYEVAQSLWLQLLESVPSSSPPARALFMTYCRRHISGGVVERNQPALLPEVYLHFDPLTKIQRGKLGKPRRLVRERMDFLLLLPGGVRIVIEVDGKHHYAREVPEASRNWKAAPDRYAEMVAEDRALRLKGYEVFRFGGKEIKENDASGLVGKFFDGLEARFGAKVAAT
;
A
#
# COMPACT_ATOMS: atom_id res chain seq x y z
N MET A 1 39.24 -14.37 20.63
CA MET A 1 38.95 -13.67 19.36
C MET A 1 37.99 -14.57 18.57
N GLN A 2 36.68 -14.31 18.66
CA GLN A 2 35.66 -15.17 18.06
C GLN A 2 35.66 -14.93 16.54
N ARG A 3 35.99 -15.98 15.76
CA ARG A 3 35.88 -15.95 14.30
C ARG A 3 34.39 -15.97 13.94
N TYR A 4 33.89 -14.91 13.31
CA TYR A 4 32.57 -14.91 12.67
C TYR A 4 32.68 -15.73 11.37
N GLY A 5 32.38 -17.02 11.43
CA GLY A 5 32.24 -17.88 10.25
C GLY A 5 30.91 -17.66 9.53
N LEU A 6 30.79 -18.14 8.28
CA LEU A 6 29.54 -18.13 7.53
C LEU A 6 28.51 -18.96 8.31
N LYS A 7 27.31 -18.43 8.53
CA LYS A 7 26.21 -19.18 9.16
C LYS A 7 25.59 -20.12 8.12
N THR A 8 26.23 -21.26 7.86
CA THR A 8 25.82 -22.25 6.84
C THR A 8 24.35 -22.65 6.93
N GLU A 9 23.78 -22.77 8.13
CA GLU A 9 22.34 -23.05 8.32
C GLU A 9 21.41 -21.97 7.72
N LEU A 10 21.81 -20.70 7.73
CA LEU A 10 21.02 -19.63 7.11
C LEU A 10 21.11 -19.68 5.58
N VAL A 11 22.27 -20.10 5.08
CA VAL A 11 22.58 -20.18 3.66
C VAL A 11 21.80 -21.33 3.00
N ASP A 12 21.73 -22.50 3.66
CA ASP A 12 20.88 -23.62 3.25
C ASP A 12 19.40 -23.25 3.23
N ARG A 13 18.93 -22.48 4.23
CA ARG A 13 17.54 -22.04 4.28
C ARG A 13 17.19 -21.07 3.14
N LEU A 14 18.09 -20.14 2.80
CA LEU A 14 17.91 -19.19 1.69
C LEU A 14 17.83 -19.89 0.32
N CYS A 15 18.53 -21.01 0.14
CA CYS A 15 18.40 -21.83 -1.06
C CYS A 15 17.03 -22.49 -1.21
N ASN A 16 16.31 -22.74 -0.10
CA ASN A 16 15.02 -23.41 -0.08
C ASN A 16 13.81 -22.46 0.03
N GLY A 17 14.03 -21.17 0.26
CA GLY A 17 12.97 -20.17 0.35
C GLY A 17 13.41 -18.89 1.07
N PRO A 18 12.55 -17.86 1.11
CA PRO A 18 12.84 -16.62 1.84
C PRO A 18 12.89 -16.91 3.35
N LEU A 19 13.81 -16.23 4.04
CA LEU A 19 13.87 -16.28 5.50
C LEU A 19 12.77 -15.38 6.10
N GLU A 20 12.20 -15.81 7.23
CA GLU A 20 11.24 -14.98 7.97
C GLU A 20 11.91 -13.65 8.38
N GLY A 21 11.36 -12.54 7.91
CA GLY A 21 11.86 -11.19 8.20
C GLY A 21 13.07 -10.73 7.37
N VAL A 22 13.53 -11.48 6.37
CA VAL A 22 14.59 -11.04 5.44
C VAL A 22 14.15 -11.31 4.00
N THR A 23 14.04 -10.24 3.21
CA THR A 23 13.67 -10.35 1.80
C THR A 23 14.80 -10.94 0.96
N ASP A 24 14.46 -11.53 -0.19
CA ASP A 24 15.48 -12.00 -1.15
C ASP A 24 16.39 -10.85 -1.60
N LEU A 25 15.86 -9.62 -1.69
CA LEU A 25 16.60 -8.41 -2.06
C LEU A 25 17.67 -8.07 -1.02
N GLU A 26 17.30 -7.98 0.26
CA GLU A 26 18.23 -7.70 1.36
C GLU A 26 19.31 -8.79 1.47
N ALA A 27 18.91 -10.05 1.35
CA ALA A 27 19.84 -11.19 1.36
C ALA A 27 20.81 -11.15 0.16
N ALA A 28 20.30 -10.85 -1.05
CA ALA A 28 21.12 -10.75 -2.26
C ALA A 28 22.12 -9.59 -2.18
N GLN A 29 21.72 -8.42 -1.66
CA GLN A 29 22.62 -7.29 -1.46
C GLN A 29 23.74 -7.61 -0.46
N ALA A 30 23.40 -8.22 0.68
CA ALA A 30 24.37 -8.63 1.68
C ALA A 30 25.37 -9.66 1.14
N LEU A 31 24.87 -10.70 0.45
CA LEU A 31 25.71 -11.73 -0.15
C LEU A 31 26.55 -11.19 -1.32
N THR A 32 26.02 -10.28 -2.13
CA THR A 32 26.77 -9.61 -3.20
C THR A 32 27.97 -8.86 -2.63
N ARG A 33 27.78 -8.08 -1.56
CA ARG A 33 28.87 -7.37 -0.87
C ARG A 33 29.90 -8.33 -0.27
N LEU A 34 29.45 -9.38 0.40
CA LEU A 34 30.32 -10.39 0.99
C LEU A 34 31.17 -11.09 -0.07
N VAL A 35 30.53 -11.64 -1.10
CA VAL A 35 31.18 -12.40 -2.18
C VAL A 35 32.19 -11.52 -2.93
N HIS A 36 31.82 -10.30 -3.31
CA HIS A 36 32.74 -9.38 -4.00
C HIS A 36 33.96 -9.05 -3.14
N THR A 37 33.75 -8.70 -1.88
CA THR A 37 34.83 -8.38 -0.93
C THR A 37 35.79 -9.56 -0.74
N GLU A 38 35.26 -10.77 -0.56
CA GLU A 38 36.07 -11.96 -0.33
C GLU A 38 36.87 -12.37 -1.57
N LEU A 39 36.30 -12.24 -2.78
CA LEU A 39 37.01 -12.47 -4.05
C LEU A 39 38.12 -11.43 -4.29
N GLU A 40 37.89 -10.16 -3.96
CA GLU A 40 38.93 -9.13 -4.01
C GLU A 40 40.08 -9.44 -3.03
N ASN A 41 39.75 -9.91 -1.81
CA ASN A 41 40.72 -10.23 -0.77
C ASN A 41 41.57 -11.47 -1.09
N ASN A 42 40.97 -12.52 -1.63
CA ASN A 42 41.70 -13.70 -2.12
C ASN A 42 42.67 -13.34 -3.27
N GLY A 43 42.38 -12.25 -3.99
CA GLY A 43 43.25 -11.69 -5.02
C GLY A 43 44.45 -10.87 -4.50
N THR A 44 44.43 -10.36 -3.27
CA THR A 44 45.39 -9.34 -2.80
C THR A 44 46.52 -9.82 -1.89
N GLY A 45 46.47 -11.05 -1.38
CA GLY A 45 47.53 -11.58 -0.53
C GLY A 45 47.07 -12.30 0.73
N GLY A 46 45.85 -12.85 0.77
CA GLY A 46 45.40 -13.72 1.87
C GLY A 46 44.55 -13.03 2.94
N GLY A 47 43.72 -12.05 2.55
CA GLY A 47 42.84 -11.31 3.46
C GLY A 47 41.41 -11.87 3.56
N GLU A 48 41.10 -12.92 2.80
CA GLU A 48 39.80 -13.59 2.82
C GLU A 48 39.55 -14.22 4.20
N LYS A 49 38.31 -14.10 4.66
CA LYS A 49 37.84 -14.65 5.93
C LYS A 49 37.14 -15.98 5.73
N LEU A 50 36.55 -16.20 4.55
CA LEU A 50 35.88 -17.43 4.19
C LEU A 50 36.87 -18.50 3.76
N LYS A 51 36.54 -19.76 4.04
CA LYS A 51 37.18 -20.92 3.41
C LYS A 51 36.64 -21.13 1.99
N ASN A 52 37.36 -21.92 1.20
CA ASN A 52 36.93 -22.25 -0.18
C ASN A 52 35.52 -22.85 -0.23
N GLU A 53 35.17 -23.75 0.71
CA GLU A 53 33.84 -24.36 0.80
C GLU A 53 32.75 -23.34 1.15
N GLU A 54 33.03 -22.42 2.10
CA GLU A 54 32.10 -21.35 2.48
C GLU A 54 31.90 -20.36 1.33
N MET A 55 32.95 -20.08 0.56
CA MET A 55 32.87 -19.27 -0.65
C MET A 55 32.00 -19.93 -1.72
N ALA A 56 32.14 -21.26 -1.90
CA ALA A 56 31.32 -22.03 -2.82
C ALA A 56 29.83 -21.93 -2.46
N GLU A 57 29.51 -22.09 -1.18
CA GLU A 57 28.14 -22.00 -0.72
C GLU A 57 27.59 -20.56 -0.86
N ALA A 58 28.37 -19.55 -0.50
CA ALA A 58 27.98 -18.15 -0.66
C ALA A 58 27.71 -17.77 -2.14
N LEU A 59 28.56 -18.20 -3.07
CA LEU A 59 28.36 -17.99 -4.51
C LEU A 59 27.12 -18.71 -5.02
N ARG A 60 26.90 -19.96 -4.59
CA ARG A 60 25.74 -20.75 -4.98
C ARG A 60 24.44 -20.10 -4.52
N THR A 61 24.36 -19.70 -3.25
CA THR A 61 23.19 -19.04 -2.70
C THR A 61 22.95 -17.68 -3.33
N LEU A 62 24.02 -16.91 -3.60
CA LEU A 62 23.89 -15.67 -4.34
C LEU A 62 23.30 -15.91 -5.73
N LYS A 63 23.80 -16.90 -6.49
CA LYS A 63 23.24 -17.26 -7.81
C LYS A 63 21.75 -17.62 -7.71
N PHE A 64 21.32 -18.37 -6.70
CA PHE A 64 19.91 -18.70 -6.51
C PHE A 64 19.04 -17.49 -6.18
N LEU A 65 19.48 -16.61 -5.27
CA LEU A 65 18.75 -15.40 -4.91
C LEU A 65 18.61 -14.46 -6.11
N LEU A 66 19.71 -14.24 -6.85
CA LEU A 66 19.69 -13.42 -8.05
C LEU A 66 18.76 -14.01 -9.12
N LEU A 67 18.76 -15.34 -9.31
CA LEU A 67 17.84 -16.00 -10.23
C LEU A 67 16.36 -15.77 -9.85
N ARG A 68 16.02 -15.85 -8.55
CA ARG A 68 14.67 -15.54 -8.05
C ARG A 68 14.29 -14.08 -8.30
N LEU A 69 15.26 -13.18 -8.22
CA LEU A 69 15.12 -11.76 -8.58
C LEU A 69 15.22 -11.49 -10.09
N LYS A 70 15.36 -12.53 -10.94
CA LYS A 70 15.54 -12.41 -12.40
C LYS A 70 16.80 -11.63 -12.81
N ILE A 71 17.82 -11.64 -11.96
CA ILE A 71 19.17 -11.09 -12.23
C ILE A 71 20.11 -12.26 -12.53
N ASP A 72 20.88 -12.15 -13.61
CA ASP A 72 21.84 -13.17 -14.00
C ASP A 72 23.27 -12.77 -13.60
N LEU A 73 23.94 -13.60 -12.80
CA LEU A 73 25.35 -13.45 -12.43
C LEU A 73 26.18 -14.51 -13.18
N LYS A 74 26.83 -14.08 -14.26
CA LYS A 74 27.63 -14.95 -15.15
C LYS A 74 29.07 -15.14 -14.65
N ALA A 75 29.23 -15.62 -13.42
CA ALA A 75 30.54 -15.97 -12.88
C ALA A 75 31.04 -17.31 -13.47
N PRO A 76 32.19 -17.35 -14.17
CA PRO A 76 32.76 -18.57 -14.77
C PRO A 76 33.54 -19.45 -13.77
N PHE A 77 33.27 -19.25 -12.48
CA PHE A 77 33.88 -19.92 -11.35
C PHE A 77 32.83 -20.04 -10.23
N ASP A 78 33.11 -20.93 -9.30
CA ASP A 78 32.19 -21.29 -8.23
C ASP A 78 32.81 -21.13 -6.85
N ASP A 79 34.13 -20.95 -6.73
CA ASP A 79 34.87 -20.83 -5.47
C ASP A 79 36.23 -20.12 -5.66
N PHE A 80 37.05 -20.00 -4.61
CA PHE A 80 38.37 -19.36 -4.73
C PHE A 80 39.33 -20.14 -5.64
N GLN A 81 39.31 -21.48 -5.60
CA GLN A 81 40.21 -22.30 -6.41
C GLN A 81 39.92 -22.19 -7.91
N SER A 82 38.65 -22.24 -8.30
CA SER A 82 38.20 -22.08 -9.69
C SER A 82 38.36 -20.64 -10.15
N PHE A 83 38.14 -19.64 -9.28
CA PHE A 83 38.44 -18.24 -9.59
C PHE A 83 39.95 -18.04 -9.83
N ARG A 84 40.81 -18.68 -9.03
CA ARG A 84 42.26 -18.66 -9.23
C ARG A 84 42.68 -19.26 -10.56
N LYS A 85 42.13 -20.42 -10.92
CA LYS A 85 42.37 -21.06 -12.22
C LYS A 85 41.93 -20.16 -13.37
N TYR A 86 40.75 -19.55 -13.24
CA TYR A 86 40.20 -18.62 -14.22
C TYR A 86 41.11 -17.41 -14.45
N TRP A 87 41.48 -16.68 -13.40
CA TRP A 87 42.25 -15.45 -13.57
C TRP A 87 43.67 -15.70 -14.11
N ILE A 88 44.27 -16.88 -13.81
CA ILE A 88 45.58 -17.27 -14.37
C ILE A 88 45.45 -17.47 -15.89
N ARG A 89 44.39 -18.18 -16.32
CA ARG A 89 44.12 -18.45 -17.73
C ARG A 89 43.87 -17.16 -18.52
N GLU A 90 43.16 -16.21 -17.94
CA GLU A 90 42.85 -14.92 -18.57
C GLU A 90 44.00 -13.89 -18.46
N GLY A 91 45.21 -14.31 -18.07
CA GLY A 91 46.38 -13.42 -18.05
C GLY A 91 46.32 -12.31 -16.99
N MET A 92 45.55 -12.53 -15.92
CA MET A 92 45.45 -11.61 -14.77
C MET A 92 46.45 -11.96 -13.65
N GLY A 93 47.39 -12.86 -13.91
CA GLY A 93 48.54 -13.13 -13.03
C GLY A 93 49.70 -12.16 -13.27
N GLY A 94 50.65 -12.11 -12.32
CA GLY A 94 51.88 -11.31 -12.44
C GLY A 94 51.72 -9.82 -12.15
N GLY A 95 52.69 -9.02 -12.60
CA GLY A 95 52.72 -7.56 -12.37
C GLY A 95 51.48 -6.86 -12.91
N GLY A 96 50.82 -6.05 -12.08
CA GLY A 96 49.56 -5.38 -12.43
C GLY A 96 48.32 -6.29 -12.44
N GLY A 97 48.47 -7.61 -12.18
CA GLY A 97 47.37 -8.56 -12.11
C GLY A 97 46.33 -8.24 -11.03
N TYR A 98 46.72 -7.50 -9.98
CA TYR A 98 45.80 -6.96 -8.99
C TYR A 98 44.74 -6.03 -9.60
N ALA A 99 45.17 -5.01 -10.33
CA ALA A 99 44.27 -4.05 -10.96
C ALA A 99 43.35 -4.73 -11.98
N LYS A 100 43.89 -5.68 -12.75
CA LYS A 100 43.11 -6.49 -13.71
C LYS A 100 42.00 -7.29 -13.03
N ARG A 101 42.28 -7.96 -11.91
CA ARG A 101 41.29 -8.75 -11.16
C ARG A 101 40.19 -7.88 -10.57
N ARG A 102 40.54 -6.73 -9.99
CA ARG A 102 39.55 -5.78 -9.46
C ARG A 102 38.65 -5.23 -10.56
N SER A 103 39.25 -4.77 -11.66
CA SER A 103 38.50 -4.29 -12.82
C SER A 103 37.55 -5.37 -13.37
N TYR A 104 37.97 -6.63 -13.40
CA TYR A 104 37.11 -7.74 -13.81
C TYR A 104 35.96 -7.97 -12.82
N LEU A 105 36.25 -8.05 -11.52
CA LEU A 105 35.22 -8.24 -10.49
C LEU A 105 34.23 -7.08 -10.48
N ASP A 106 34.70 -5.85 -10.63
CA ASP A 106 33.81 -4.69 -10.77
C ASP A 106 32.93 -4.79 -12.01
N GLY A 107 33.47 -5.18 -13.17
CA GLY A 107 32.67 -5.40 -14.37
C GLY A 107 31.63 -6.52 -14.22
N LEU A 108 31.95 -7.57 -13.45
CA LEU A 108 31.04 -8.69 -13.20
C LEU A 108 29.93 -8.33 -12.21
N PHE A 109 30.25 -7.60 -11.14
CA PHE A 109 29.31 -7.29 -10.04
C PHE A 109 28.62 -5.93 -10.18
N TYR A 110 29.13 -5.01 -11.01
CA TYR A 110 28.48 -3.71 -11.23
C TYR A 110 27.06 -3.84 -11.77
N PRO A 111 26.78 -4.60 -12.85
CA PRO A 111 25.41 -4.73 -13.37
C PRO A 111 24.44 -5.40 -12.38
N VAL A 112 24.97 -6.26 -11.51
CA VAL A 112 24.19 -6.91 -10.44
C VAL A 112 23.84 -5.88 -9.36
N ARG A 113 24.83 -5.10 -8.89
CA ARG A 113 24.61 -4.03 -7.91
C ARG A 113 23.64 -2.98 -8.45
N GLU A 114 23.83 -2.53 -9.69
CA GLU A 114 22.94 -1.55 -10.34
C GLU A 114 21.48 -2.04 -10.35
N LYS A 115 21.22 -3.28 -10.75
CA LYS A 115 19.86 -3.85 -10.71
C LYS A 115 19.30 -4.03 -9.31
N LEU A 116 20.13 -4.44 -8.34
CA LEU A 116 19.71 -4.55 -6.95
C LEU A 116 19.40 -3.17 -6.36
N ASP A 117 20.18 -2.15 -6.71
CA ASP A 117 19.98 -0.77 -6.28
C ASP A 117 18.74 -0.17 -6.96
N GLU A 118 18.48 -0.45 -8.25
CA GLU A 118 17.23 -0.08 -8.94
C GLU A 118 16.01 -0.74 -8.27
N MET A 119 16.12 -2.02 -7.89
CA MET A 119 15.08 -2.73 -7.16
C MET A 119 14.92 -2.17 -5.73
N GLU A 120 16.00 -1.79 -5.06
CA GLU A 120 15.94 -1.13 -3.76
C GLU A 120 15.32 0.26 -3.88
N VAL A 121 15.66 1.05 -4.89
CA VAL A 121 15.04 2.34 -5.17
C VAL A 121 13.58 2.16 -5.55
N THR A 122 13.20 1.10 -6.27
CA THR A 122 11.80 0.78 -6.53
C THR A 122 11.07 0.34 -5.25
N ALA A 123 11.73 -0.44 -4.39
CA ALA A 123 11.20 -0.89 -3.11
C ALA A 123 11.20 0.18 -2.01
N SER A 124 12.06 1.19 -2.15
CA SER A 124 12.32 2.30 -1.21
C SER A 124 11.90 3.66 -1.76
N SER A 125 11.32 3.72 -2.97
CA SER A 125 10.75 4.94 -3.53
C SER A 125 9.71 5.43 -2.52
N PRO A 126 9.80 6.68 -2.06
CA PRO A 126 8.85 7.22 -1.11
C PRO A 126 7.55 7.59 -1.84
N THR A 127 6.88 6.59 -2.43
CA THR A 127 5.47 6.60 -2.85
C THR A 127 5.09 5.27 -3.53
N ALA A 128 4.55 4.37 -2.72
CA ALA A 128 3.39 3.60 -3.14
C ALA A 128 2.57 3.44 -1.87
N TYR A 129 1.25 3.58 -1.97
CA TYR A 129 0.30 3.53 -0.86
C TYR A 129 0.40 2.19 -0.15
N ARG A 130 1.37 2.03 0.75
CA ARG A 130 1.54 0.83 1.56
C ARG A 130 0.54 0.87 2.68
N GLY A 131 -0.53 0.09 2.52
CA GLY A 131 -1.30 -0.37 3.66
C GLY A 131 -0.31 -1.06 4.61
N VAL A 132 -0.72 -1.33 5.84
CA VAL A 132 0.13 -2.07 6.78
C VAL A 132 0.61 -3.43 6.20
N ASP A 133 0.07 -3.89 5.06
CA ASP A 133 0.42 -5.16 4.42
C ASP A 133 0.70 -5.10 2.89
N GLY A 134 0.91 -3.93 2.25
CA GLY A 134 1.26 -3.85 0.81
C GLY A 134 0.55 -2.74 0.00
N GLU A 135 0.82 -2.69 -1.31
CA GLU A 135 0.19 -1.74 -2.26
C GLU A 135 -1.34 -1.86 -2.25
N ILE A 136 -2.05 -0.73 -2.40
CA ILE A 136 -3.51 -0.73 -2.58
C ILE A 136 -3.83 -1.43 -3.91
N LYS A 137 -4.33 -2.66 -3.83
CA LYS A 137 -4.73 -3.46 -5.01
C LYS A 137 -6.08 -3.05 -5.58
N ASN A 138 -6.99 -2.62 -4.71
CA ASN A 138 -8.30 -2.13 -5.08
C ASN A 138 -8.91 -1.28 -3.95
N ILE A 139 -9.90 -0.48 -4.31
CA ILE A 139 -10.74 0.28 -3.38
C ILE A 139 -12.18 -0.08 -3.71
N ILE A 140 -12.88 -0.66 -2.72
CA ILE A 140 -14.29 -1.02 -2.82
C ILE A 140 -15.09 0.01 -2.03
N PHE A 141 -15.94 0.77 -2.71
CA PHE A 141 -16.56 1.96 -2.13
C PHE A 141 -17.92 2.29 -2.76
N ALA A 142 -18.59 3.30 -2.21
CA ALA A 142 -19.86 3.80 -2.69
C ALA A 142 -20.93 2.71 -2.96
N PRO A 143 -21.18 1.76 -2.03
CA PRO A 143 -22.28 0.82 -2.18
C PRO A 143 -23.63 1.54 -2.27
N THR A 144 -24.49 1.13 -3.19
CA THR A 144 -25.85 1.64 -3.34
C THR A 144 -26.87 0.60 -2.88
N GLY A 145 -27.85 1.05 -2.10
CA GLY A 145 -28.89 0.18 -1.53
C GLY A 145 -28.44 -0.65 -0.32
N PRO A 146 -29.28 -1.61 0.13
CA PRO A 146 -29.08 -2.33 1.39
C PRO A 146 -28.11 -3.52 1.29
N THR A 147 -27.67 -3.87 0.08
CA THR A 147 -26.90 -5.09 -0.19
C THR A 147 -25.41 -4.81 0.02
N LYS A 148 -24.74 -5.68 0.80
CA LYS A 148 -23.28 -5.63 0.91
C LYS A 148 -22.62 -6.03 -0.43
N PRO A 149 -21.38 -5.60 -0.70
CA PRO A 149 -20.58 -6.15 -1.78
C PRO A 149 -20.46 -7.67 -1.64
N ASP A 150 -20.67 -8.38 -2.74
CA ASP A 150 -20.52 -9.83 -2.82
C ASP A 150 -19.09 -10.14 -3.28
N ILE A 151 -18.15 -10.08 -2.35
CA ILE A 151 -16.72 -10.24 -2.62
C ILE A 151 -16.36 -11.73 -2.60
N PHE A 152 -15.71 -12.19 -3.67
CA PHE A 152 -15.17 -13.55 -3.78
C PHE A 152 -13.72 -13.55 -4.31
N LEU A 153 -12.97 -14.61 -3.99
CA LEU A 153 -11.66 -14.87 -4.57
C LEU A 153 -11.85 -15.57 -5.90
N GLU A 154 -11.48 -14.91 -7.00
CA GLU A 154 -11.41 -15.56 -8.31
C GLU A 154 -10.20 -16.50 -8.35
N ASP A 155 -9.06 -16.03 -7.84
CA ASP A 155 -7.85 -16.83 -7.66
C ASP A 155 -7.34 -16.63 -6.22
N ALA A 156 -7.50 -17.68 -5.41
CA ALA A 156 -7.07 -17.67 -4.02
C ALA A 156 -5.54 -17.76 -3.86
N LEU A 157 -4.81 -18.33 -4.83
CA LEU A 157 -3.35 -18.41 -4.78
C LEU A 157 -2.72 -17.05 -5.06
N SER A 158 -3.30 -16.32 -6.02
CA SER A 158 -2.83 -14.98 -6.42
C SER A 158 -3.50 -13.84 -5.63
N ASN A 159 -4.43 -14.16 -4.74
CA ASN A 159 -5.26 -13.19 -3.99
C ASN A 159 -5.99 -12.19 -4.92
N ILE A 160 -6.55 -12.68 -6.02
CA ILE A 160 -7.38 -11.89 -6.93
C ILE A 160 -8.81 -11.92 -6.40
N ILE A 161 -9.31 -10.76 -5.96
CA ILE A 161 -10.70 -10.59 -5.53
C ILE A 161 -11.55 -9.99 -6.65
N LYS A 162 -12.81 -10.40 -6.70
CA LYS A 162 -13.85 -9.82 -7.55
C LYS A 162 -15.10 -9.52 -6.73
N VAL A 163 -15.94 -8.64 -7.23
CA VAL A 163 -17.23 -8.29 -6.63
C VAL A 163 -18.32 -8.72 -7.60
N ALA A 164 -19.27 -9.58 -7.18
CA ALA A 164 -20.28 -10.11 -8.10
C ALA A 164 -21.36 -9.07 -8.45
N ASN A 165 -21.63 -8.13 -7.54
CA ASN A 165 -22.61 -7.06 -7.68
C ASN A 165 -21.95 -5.69 -7.92
N GLU A 166 -21.09 -5.59 -8.93
CA GLU A 166 -20.44 -4.32 -9.30
C GLU A 166 -21.41 -3.23 -9.78
N ASP A 167 -22.67 -3.59 -10.08
CA ASP A 167 -23.74 -2.63 -10.34
C ASP A 167 -24.21 -1.91 -9.05
N LYS A 168 -23.88 -2.46 -7.88
CA LYS A 168 -24.25 -1.94 -6.55
C LYS A 168 -23.08 -1.40 -5.75
N CYS A 169 -21.86 -1.48 -6.25
CA CYS A 169 -20.68 -0.99 -5.54
C CYS A 169 -19.56 -0.67 -6.53
N LEU A 170 -18.81 0.39 -6.27
CA LEU A 170 -17.70 0.80 -7.12
C LEU A 170 -16.42 0.07 -6.70
N VAL A 171 -15.67 -0.39 -7.71
CA VAL A 171 -14.36 -1.03 -7.55
C VAL A 171 -13.33 -0.25 -8.37
N TYR A 172 -12.52 0.55 -7.69
CA TYR A 172 -11.37 1.22 -8.30
C TYR A 172 -10.15 0.30 -8.20
N ASN A 173 -9.58 -0.05 -9.34
CA ASN A 173 -8.51 -1.04 -9.47
C ASN A 173 -7.29 -0.52 -10.26
N ARG A 174 -7.22 0.81 -10.50
CA ARG A 174 -6.06 1.42 -11.13
C ARG A 174 -4.97 1.71 -10.08
N PRO A 175 -3.68 1.68 -10.46
CA PRO A 175 -2.60 2.11 -9.57
C PRO A 175 -2.79 3.57 -9.15
N LEU A 176 -2.42 3.87 -7.92
CA LEU A 176 -2.41 5.23 -7.41
C LEU A 176 -1.09 5.93 -7.78
N THR A 177 -1.14 7.25 -7.93
CA THR A 177 0.03 8.07 -8.25
C THR A 177 0.61 8.72 -7.01
N ASP A 178 1.81 9.29 -7.11
CA ASP A 178 2.44 10.04 -6.00
C ASP A 178 1.58 11.19 -5.46
N ALA A 179 0.62 11.66 -6.26
CA ALA A 179 -0.29 12.76 -5.94
C ALA A 179 -1.52 12.34 -5.14
N GLY A 180 -1.86 11.06 -5.07
CA GLY A 180 -3.10 10.65 -4.42
C GLY A 180 -3.91 9.67 -5.24
N LEU A 181 -5.17 9.58 -4.83
CA LEU A 181 -6.26 9.47 -5.78
C LEU A 181 -6.84 10.87 -6.00
N THR A 182 -6.65 11.45 -7.17
CA THR A 182 -7.21 12.77 -7.51
C THR A 182 -8.58 12.66 -8.18
N TRP A 183 -9.33 13.76 -8.23
CA TRP A 183 -10.55 13.85 -9.04
C TRP A 183 -10.28 13.53 -10.51
N GLY A 184 -9.14 13.96 -11.06
CA GLY A 184 -8.74 13.66 -12.43
C GLY A 184 -8.55 12.16 -12.67
N ASP A 185 -7.93 11.45 -11.73
CA ASP A 185 -7.74 9.99 -11.79
C ASP A 185 -9.08 9.26 -11.73
N LEU A 186 -9.94 9.68 -10.79
CA LEU A 186 -11.25 9.06 -10.57
C LEU A 186 -12.20 9.33 -11.75
N MET A 187 -12.17 10.54 -12.32
CA MET A 187 -12.94 10.87 -13.53
C MET A 187 -12.45 10.07 -14.73
N ALA A 188 -11.14 9.98 -14.96
CA ALA A 188 -10.62 9.18 -16.07
C ALA A 188 -11.00 7.70 -15.95
N TRP A 189 -11.10 7.17 -14.73
CA TRP A 189 -11.62 5.84 -14.46
C TRP A 189 -13.13 5.74 -14.71
N TRP A 190 -13.89 6.73 -14.26
CA TRP A 190 -15.33 6.78 -14.45
C TRP A 190 -15.72 6.90 -15.93
N THR A 191 -14.97 7.69 -16.70
CA THR A 191 -15.15 7.85 -18.15
C THR A 191 -15.01 6.53 -18.88
N GLU A 192 -13.90 5.80 -18.69
CA GLU A 192 -13.67 4.49 -19.32
C GLU A 192 -14.74 3.48 -18.90
N LYS A 193 -15.09 3.44 -17.59
CA LYS A 193 -16.07 2.48 -17.07
C LYS A 193 -17.46 2.65 -17.68
N ASN A 194 -17.83 3.87 -18.07
CA ASN A 194 -19.19 4.20 -18.53
C ASN A 194 -19.27 4.62 -20.01
N GLY A 195 -18.16 4.61 -20.76
CA GLY A 195 -18.13 5.03 -22.16
C GLY A 195 -18.52 6.50 -22.34
N LEU A 196 -17.90 7.39 -21.57
CA LEU A 196 -18.18 8.84 -21.57
C LEU A 196 -17.10 9.65 -22.29
N GLU A 197 -16.42 9.10 -23.29
CA GLU A 197 -15.26 9.72 -23.95
C GLU A 197 -15.60 11.03 -24.66
N ASP A 198 -16.84 11.17 -25.15
CA ASP A 198 -17.33 12.37 -25.82
C ASP A 198 -17.92 13.41 -24.86
N ALA A 199 -18.04 13.08 -23.57
CA ALA A 199 -18.58 13.98 -22.55
C ALA A 199 -17.54 15.00 -22.09
N SER A 200 -17.98 16.21 -21.75
CA SER A 200 -17.12 17.21 -21.13
C SER A 200 -16.69 16.79 -19.72
N ASP A 201 -15.55 17.32 -19.25
CA ASP A 201 -15.07 17.09 -17.88
C ASP A 201 -16.15 17.40 -16.83
N TYR A 202 -16.97 18.43 -17.05
CA TYR A 202 -18.05 18.78 -16.13
C TYR A 202 -19.20 17.76 -16.13
N GLU A 203 -19.59 17.22 -17.30
CA GLU A 203 -20.62 16.18 -17.40
C GLU A 203 -20.17 14.87 -16.74
N VAL A 204 -18.91 14.48 -16.94
CA VAL A 204 -18.29 13.32 -16.28
C VAL A 204 -18.29 13.52 -14.76
N ALA A 205 -17.80 14.68 -14.30
CA ALA A 205 -17.73 15.00 -12.88
C ALA A 205 -19.13 15.05 -12.23
N GLN A 206 -20.12 15.60 -12.91
CA GLN A 206 -21.50 15.65 -12.42
C GLN A 206 -22.10 14.24 -12.31
N SER A 207 -21.92 13.40 -13.33
CA SER A 207 -22.36 12.00 -13.32
C SER A 207 -21.73 11.21 -12.16
N LEU A 208 -20.41 11.31 -12.01
CA LEU A 208 -19.67 10.67 -10.92
C LEU A 208 -20.13 11.19 -9.55
N TRP A 209 -20.25 12.51 -9.38
CA TRP A 209 -20.70 13.10 -8.13
C TRP A 209 -22.09 12.59 -7.72
N LEU A 210 -23.06 12.55 -8.64
CA LEU A 210 -24.40 12.03 -8.35
C LEU A 210 -24.35 10.57 -7.90
N GLN A 211 -23.55 9.73 -8.56
CA GLN A 211 -23.35 8.34 -8.18
C GLN A 211 -22.76 8.22 -6.76
N LEU A 212 -21.73 9.01 -6.43
CA LEU A 212 -21.12 8.99 -5.11
C LEU A 212 -22.08 9.50 -4.03
N LEU A 213 -22.85 10.56 -4.31
CA LEU A 213 -23.83 11.11 -3.38
C LEU A 213 -24.96 10.12 -3.07
N GLU A 214 -25.36 9.30 -4.03
CA GLU A 214 -26.37 8.26 -3.83
C GLU A 214 -25.92 7.20 -2.82
N SER A 215 -24.62 6.90 -2.76
CA SER A 215 -24.08 5.94 -1.78
C SER A 215 -24.11 6.46 -0.33
N VAL A 216 -24.07 7.79 -0.14
CA VAL A 216 -24.07 8.39 1.21
C VAL A 216 -25.47 8.27 1.84
N PRO A 217 -25.62 7.60 2.99
CA PRO A 217 -26.92 7.27 3.59
C PRO A 217 -27.83 8.49 3.74
N SER A 218 -29.03 8.42 3.16
CA SER A 218 -30.09 9.42 3.36
C SER A 218 -30.49 9.60 4.83
N SER A 219 -30.26 8.57 5.66
CA SER A 219 -30.44 8.60 7.11
C SER A 219 -29.37 9.42 7.87
N SER A 220 -28.29 9.86 7.20
CA SER A 220 -27.25 10.72 7.76
C SER A 220 -27.15 12.06 6.99
N PRO A 221 -28.06 13.01 7.24
CA PRO A 221 -27.98 14.34 6.61
C PRO A 221 -26.65 15.08 6.86
N PRO A 222 -26.03 15.01 8.07
CA PRO A 222 -24.68 15.52 8.30
C PRO A 222 -23.61 14.97 7.35
N ALA A 223 -23.60 13.66 7.07
CA ALA A 223 -22.62 13.05 6.16
C ALA A 223 -22.84 13.53 4.71
N ARG A 224 -24.10 13.61 4.28
CA ARG A 224 -24.46 14.15 2.96
C ARG A 224 -24.03 15.61 2.82
N ALA A 225 -24.27 16.43 3.85
CA ALA A 225 -23.86 17.81 3.86
C ALA A 225 -22.32 17.96 3.78
N LEU A 226 -21.56 17.16 4.52
CA LEU A 226 -20.09 17.13 4.44
C LEU A 226 -19.63 16.81 3.02
N PHE A 227 -20.14 15.73 2.43
CA PHE A 227 -19.78 15.30 1.09
C PHE A 227 -20.11 16.36 0.03
N MET A 228 -21.32 16.90 0.07
CA MET A 228 -21.74 17.96 -0.84
C MET A 228 -20.91 19.24 -0.69
N THR A 229 -20.56 19.63 0.54
CA THR A 229 -19.68 20.77 0.79
C THR A 229 -18.30 20.53 0.19
N TYR A 230 -17.73 19.34 0.33
CA TYR A 230 -16.44 19.00 -0.28
C TYR A 230 -16.51 19.08 -1.81
N CYS A 231 -17.45 18.38 -2.44
CA CYS A 231 -17.56 18.34 -3.91
C CYS A 231 -17.76 19.74 -4.51
N ARG A 232 -18.58 20.60 -3.89
CA ARG A 232 -18.81 21.97 -4.36
C ARG A 232 -17.58 22.87 -4.34
N ARG A 233 -16.55 22.54 -3.56
CA ARG A 233 -15.28 23.29 -3.59
C ARG A 233 -14.52 23.07 -4.89
N HIS A 234 -14.58 21.86 -5.43
CA HIS A 234 -13.76 21.44 -6.57
C HIS A 234 -14.56 21.22 -7.86
N ILE A 235 -15.89 21.16 -7.78
CA ILE A 235 -16.81 20.99 -8.90
C ILE A 235 -17.85 22.11 -8.80
N SER A 236 -17.62 23.23 -9.47
CA SER A 236 -18.51 24.39 -9.44
C SER A 236 -18.43 25.24 -10.70
N GLY A 237 -19.54 25.90 -11.07
CA GLY A 237 -19.54 26.88 -12.16
C GLY A 237 -19.12 26.34 -13.54
N GLY A 238 -19.29 25.05 -13.80
CA GLY A 238 -18.82 24.41 -15.05
C GLY A 238 -17.34 24.01 -15.04
N VAL A 239 -16.63 24.24 -13.93
CA VAL A 239 -15.19 23.98 -13.79
C VAL A 239 -14.96 22.83 -12.80
N VAL A 240 -13.94 22.02 -13.09
CA VAL A 240 -13.50 20.89 -12.25
C VAL A 240 -12.02 21.02 -11.93
N GLU A 241 -11.68 21.06 -10.65
CA GLU A 241 -10.29 21.07 -10.17
C GLU A 241 -9.72 19.64 -10.13
N ARG A 242 -9.23 19.16 -11.27
CA ARG A 242 -8.79 17.77 -11.45
C ARG A 242 -7.67 17.30 -10.51
N ASN A 243 -6.78 18.20 -10.11
CA ASN A 243 -5.61 17.84 -9.29
C ASN A 243 -5.92 17.71 -7.80
N GLN A 244 -7.16 17.97 -7.40
CA GLN A 244 -7.56 17.89 -5.99
C GLN A 244 -7.84 16.44 -5.60
N PRO A 245 -7.60 16.05 -4.33
CA PRO A 245 -7.93 14.70 -3.85
C PRO A 245 -9.40 14.33 -4.11
N ALA A 246 -9.68 13.07 -4.40
CA ALA A 246 -11.06 12.58 -4.51
C ALA A 246 -11.54 12.08 -3.14
N LEU A 247 -12.66 12.63 -2.65
CA LEU A 247 -13.31 12.16 -1.42
C LEU A 247 -14.18 10.94 -1.74
N LEU A 248 -13.75 9.76 -1.31
CA LEU A 248 -14.48 8.52 -1.54
C LEU A 248 -15.46 8.25 -0.40
N PRO A 249 -16.77 8.14 -0.65
CA PRO A 249 -17.74 7.76 0.36
C PRO A 249 -17.82 6.25 0.59
N GLU A 250 -18.18 5.86 1.81
CA GLU A 250 -18.63 4.52 2.19
C GLU A 250 -17.64 3.41 1.76
N VAL A 251 -16.38 3.55 2.18
CA VAL A 251 -15.26 2.68 1.75
C VAL A 251 -15.14 1.45 2.64
N TYR A 252 -15.08 0.26 2.04
CA TYR A 252 -14.86 -0.99 2.77
C TYR A 252 -13.37 -1.15 3.14
N LEU A 253 -13.11 -1.29 4.44
CA LEU A 253 -11.78 -1.60 4.99
C LEU A 253 -11.66 -3.07 5.37
N HIS A 254 -12.71 -3.62 5.96
CA HIS A 254 -12.77 -5.00 6.41
C HIS A 254 -14.03 -5.64 5.85
N PHE A 255 -13.89 -6.88 5.37
CA PHE A 255 -15.03 -7.61 4.83
C PHE A 255 -15.37 -8.81 5.72
N ASP A 256 -16.58 -8.80 6.26
CA ASP A 256 -17.19 -9.97 6.87
C ASP A 256 -18.22 -10.56 5.89
N PRO A 257 -17.99 -11.78 5.34
CA PRO A 257 -18.92 -12.39 4.41
C PRO A 257 -20.28 -12.73 5.06
N LEU A 258 -20.36 -12.73 6.39
CA LEU A 258 -21.61 -12.99 7.12
C LEU A 258 -22.18 -11.70 7.70
N THR A 259 -23.47 -11.47 7.46
CA THR A 259 -24.23 -10.42 8.13
C THR A 259 -24.32 -10.70 9.64
N LYS A 260 -24.56 -9.64 10.43
CA LYS A 260 -24.84 -9.76 11.87
C LYS A 260 -25.95 -10.78 12.17
N ILE A 261 -26.99 -10.80 11.33
CA ILE A 261 -28.13 -11.74 11.45
C ILE A 261 -27.67 -13.17 11.19
N GLN A 262 -26.92 -13.42 10.10
CA GLN A 262 -26.41 -14.76 9.78
C GLN A 262 -25.48 -15.29 10.87
N ARG A 263 -24.57 -14.45 11.40
CA ARG A 263 -23.69 -14.86 12.50
C ARG A 263 -24.47 -15.23 13.75
N GLY A 264 -25.48 -14.44 14.12
CA GLY A 264 -26.37 -14.73 15.24
C GLY A 264 -27.08 -16.08 15.07
N LYS A 265 -27.65 -16.33 13.89
CA LYS A 265 -28.28 -17.63 13.56
C LYS A 265 -27.30 -18.80 13.63
N LEU A 266 -26.04 -18.58 13.28
CA LEU A 266 -24.99 -19.60 13.28
C LEU A 266 -24.23 -19.72 14.62
N GLY A 267 -24.62 -18.98 15.66
CA GLY A 267 -23.90 -18.95 16.93
C GLY A 267 -22.45 -18.46 16.82
N LYS A 268 -22.10 -17.75 15.73
CA LYS A 268 -20.73 -17.29 15.49
C LYS A 268 -20.46 -15.97 16.21
N PRO A 269 -19.29 -15.78 16.84
CA PRO A 269 -18.94 -14.50 17.44
C PRO A 269 -18.89 -13.39 16.38
N ARG A 270 -19.22 -12.16 16.80
CA ARG A 270 -19.03 -10.94 15.99
C ARG A 270 -17.52 -10.76 15.80
N ARG A 271 -17.07 -10.66 14.54
CA ARG A 271 -15.64 -10.63 14.22
C ARG A 271 -15.12 -9.24 13.85
N LEU A 272 -15.96 -8.37 13.29
CA LEU A 272 -15.55 -7.06 12.81
C LEU A 272 -16.51 -5.99 13.31
N VAL A 273 -15.93 -4.96 13.93
CA VAL A 273 -16.65 -3.84 14.55
C VAL A 273 -16.87 -2.71 13.55
N ARG A 274 -15.97 -2.56 12.59
CA ARG A 274 -15.94 -1.49 11.58
C ARG A 274 -15.53 -2.04 10.22
N GLU A 275 -16.54 -2.39 9.41
CA GLU A 275 -16.32 -2.89 8.05
C GLU A 275 -16.11 -1.76 7.05
N ARG A 276 -16.75 -0.62 7.29
CA ARG A 276 -16.88 0.50 6.35
C ARG A 276 -16.53 1.82 7.03
N MET A 277 -15.82 2.68 6.31
CA MET A 277 -15.51 4.06 6.68
C MET A 277 -16.50 5.01 5.99
N ASP A 278 -16.92 6.08 6.65
CA ASP A 278 -17.83 7.05 6.03
C ASP A 278 -17.18 7.75 4.85
N PHE A 279 -15.94 8.24 4.99
CA PHE A 279 -15.17 8.81 3.88
C PHE A 279 -13.67 8.54 3.96
N LEU A 280 -13.02 8.47 2.80
CA LEU A 280 -11.58 8.31 2.64
C LEU A 280 -11.01 9.34 1.66
N LEU A 281 -9.87 9.92 2.02
CA LEU A 281 -8.98 10.61 1.09
C LEU A 281 -7.63 9.89 1.04
N LEU A 282 -7.06 9.82 -0.17
CA LEU A 282 -5.73 9.31 -0.44
C LEU A 282 -4.90 10.46 -1.02
N LEU A 283 -3.99 10.98 -0.22
CA LEU A 283 -3.23 12.21 -0.47
C LEU A 283 -1.77 11.92 -0.85
N PRO A 284 -1.03 12.93 -1.35
CA PRO A 284 0.38 12.79 -1.66
C PRO A 284 1.20 12.24 -0.49
N GLY A 285 2.30 11.56 -0.82
CA GLY A 285 3.21 10.97 0.18
C GLY A 285 2.60 9.79 0.95
N GLY A 286 1.56 9.16 0.40
CA GLY A 286 0.91 7.98 0.99
C GLY A 286 0.01 8.30 2.19
N VAL A 287 -0.33 9.57 2.42
CA VAL A 287 -1.19 9.99 3.52
C VAL A 287 -2.62 9.49 3.29
N ARG A 288 -3.18 8.81 4.29
CA ARG A 288 -4.56 8.31 4.27
C ARG A 288 -5.39 8.99 5.32
N ILE A 289 -6.46 9.65 4.92
CA ILE A 289 -7.34 10.35 5.84
C ILE A 289 -8.71 9.70 5.83
N VAL A 290 -9.13 9.21 6.99
CA VAL A 290 -10.50 8.76 7.26
C VAL A 290 -11.27 9.91 7.89
N ILE A 291 -12.44 10.20 7.35
CA ILE A 291 -13.37 11.17 7.91
C ILE A 291 -14.65 10.43 8.30
N GLU A 292 -15.05 10.55 9.57
CA GLU A 292 -16.24 9.90 10.14
C GLU A 292 -17.26 10.93 10.60
N VAL A 293 -18.55 10.64 10.45
CA VAL A 293 -19.66 11.50 10.85
C VAL A 293 -20.58 10.80 11.82
N ASP A 294 -20.48 11.18 13.10
CA ASP A 294 -21.13 10.48 14.18
C ASP A 294 -22.56 10.90 14.47
N GLY A 295 -23.47 9.94 14.27
CA GLY A 295 -24.79 9.97 14.89
C GLY A 295 -24.81 9.44 16.33
N LYS A 296 -25.96 9.61 16.99
CA LYS A 296 -26.26 9.05 18.32
C LYS A 296 -26.04 7.55 18.46
N HIS A 297 -26.11 6.81 17.36
CA HIS A 297 -25.91 5.36 17.34
C HIS A 297 -24.51 4.95 17.82
N HIS A 298 -23.51 5.83 17.68
CA HIS A 298 -22.11 5.59 18.05
C HIS A 298 -21.82 5.71 19.56
N TYR A 299 -22.67 6.39 20.34
CA TYR A 299 -22.45 6.61 21.78
C TYR A 299 -23.69 6.39 22.65
N ALA A 300 -24.83 6.03 22.06
CA ALA A 300 -26.07 5.76 22.76
C ALA A 300 -26.76 4.53 22.17
N ARG A 301 -27.72 3.96 22.90
CA ARG A 301 -28.52 2.80 22.50
C ARG A 301 -30.00 3.02 22.84
N GLU A 302 -30.91 2.46 22.05
CA GLU A 302 -32.34 2.48 22.38
C GLU A 302 -32.66 1.54 23.55
N VAL A 303 -33.46 2.01 24.51
CA VAL A 303 -33.86 1.23 25.69
C VAL A 303 -35.34 1.49 26.04
N PRO A 304 -36.24 0.51 25.85
CA PRO A 304 -36.02 -0.79 25.18
C PRO A 304 -35.78 -0.62 23.66
N GLU A 305 -35.38 -1.68 22.98
CA GLU A 305 -35.20 -1.66 21.52
C GLU A 305 -36.50 -1.24 20.81
N ALA A 306 -36.38 -0.44 19.75
CA ALA A 306 -37.50 0.16 18.99
C ALA A 306 -38.37 1.16 19.79
N SER A 307 -37.92 1.62 20.97
CA SER A 307 -38.66 2.60 21.78
C SER A 307 -38.45 4.06 21.36
N ARG A 308 -37.44 4.33 20.52
CA ARG A 308 -36.91 5.69 20.25
C ARG A 308 -36.36 6.41 21.49
N ASN A 309 -36.28 5.75 22.64
CA ASN A 309 -35.68 6.30 23.86
C ASN A 309 -34.20 5.96 23.91
N TRP A 310 -33.33 6.96 23.75
CA TRP A 310 -31.88 6.78 23.71
C TRP A 310 -31.25 6.98 25.09
N LYS A 311 -30.41 6.04 25.50
CA LYS A 311 -29.54 6.15 26.69
C LYS A 311 -28.09 6.08 26.29
N ALA A 312 -27.23 6.83 26.98
CA ALA A 312 -25.78 6.76 26.79
C ALA A 312 -25.27 5.32 26.95
N ALA A 313 -24.32 4.94 26.10
CA ALA A 313 -23.74 3.61 26.01
C ALA A 313 -22.20 3.75 26.04
N PRO A 314 -21.58 3.81 27.24
CA PRO A 314 -20.13 3.97 27.37
C PRO A 314 -19.31 2.90 26.66
N ASP A 315 -19.84 1.69 26.56
CA ASP A 315 -19.29 0.57 25.80
C ASP A 315 -19.15 0.88 24.30
N ARG A 316 -20.17 1.49 23.68
CA ARG A 316 -20.11 1.89 22.26
C ARG A 316 -19.08 2.98 22.02
N TYR A 317 -19.01 3.96 22.92
CA TYR A 317 -17.99 4.99 22.85
C TYR A 317 -16.58 4.39 22.97
N ALA A 318 -16.36 3.50 23.94
CA ALA A 318 -15.07 2.82 24.14
C ALA A 318 -14.64 1.99 22.91
N GLU A 319 -15.58 1.27 22.30
CA GLU A 319 -15.38 0.50 21.07
C GLU A 319 -14.99 1.43 19.91
N MET A 320 -15.73 2.52 19.68
CA MET A 320 -15.43 3.53 18.65
C MET A 320 -14.01 4.11 18.79
N VAL A 321 -13.63 4.56 19.99
CA VAL A 321 -12.29 5.15 20.19
C VAL A 321 -11.16 4.12 20.11
N ALA A 322 -11.44 2.84 20.40
CA ALA A 322 -10.48 1.77 20.20
C ALA A 322 -10.20 1.52 18.72
N GLU A 323 -11.23 1.50 17.89
CA GLU A 323 -11.09 1.39 16.43
C GLU A 323 -10.33 2.58 15.83
N ASP A 324 -10.58 3.80 16.31
CA ASP A 324 -9.83 4.99 15.86
C ASP A 324 -8.33 4.86 16.18
N ARG A 325 -7.98 4.36 17.37
CA ARG A 325 -6.57 4.10 17.71
C ARG A 325 -5.98 3.01 16.83
N ALA A 326 -6.72 1.94 16.55
CA ALA A 326 -6.26 0.86 15.69
C ALA A 326 -5.97 1.36 14.26
N LEU A 327 -6.82 2.23 13.70
CA LEU A 327 -6.57 2.88 12.41
C LEU A 327 -5.34 3.78 12.42
N ARG A 328 -5.20 4.61 13.46
CA ARG A 328 -4.04 5.50 13.60
C ARG A 328 -2.73 4.73 13.71
N LEU A 329 -2.71 3.63 14.45
CA LEU A 329 -1.55 2.73 14.53
C LEU A 329 -1.25 2.06 13.18
N LYS A 330 -2.23 1.96 12.28
CA LYS A 330 -2.08 1.49 10.90
C LYS A 330 -1.71 2.59 9.91
N GLY A 331 -1.39 3.80 10.38
CA GLY A 331 -0.94 4.91 9.53
C GLY A 331 -2.07 5.73 8.90
N TYR A 332 -3.31 5.60 9.39
CA TYR A 332 -4.39 6.49 8.97
C TYR A 332 -4.48 7.72 9.88
N GLU A 333 -4.73 8.88 9.30
CA GLU A 333 -5.25 10.03 10.03
C GLU A 333 -6.77 9.90 10.14
N VAL A 334 -7.33 10.10 11.33
CA VAL A 334 -8.77 9.94 11.58
C VAL A 334 -9.35 11.24 12.11
N PHE A 335 -10.25 11.86 11.35
CA PHE A 335 -11.03 13.03 11.78
C PHE A 335 -12.49 12.65 11.94
N ARG A 336 -13.11 13.11 13.02
CA ARG A 336 -14.45 12.70 13.42
C ARG A 336 -15.28 13.94 13.67
N PHE A 337 -16.43 14.04 13.01
CA PHE A 337 -17.41 15.10 13.19
C PHE A 337 -18.59 14.55 13.97
N GLY A 338 -18.97 15.21 15.06
CA GLY A 338 -20.28 14.98 15.65
C GLY A 338 -21.36 15.45 14.69
N GLY A 339 -22.39 14.64 14.43
CA GLY A 339 -23.48 14.99 13.53
C GLY A 339 -24.23 16.26 13.94
N LYS A 340 -24.12 16.70 15.21
CA LYS A 340 -24.70 17.96 15.71
C LYS A 340 -23.85 19.19 15.32
N GLU A 341 -22.58 19.00 14.97
CA GLU A 341 -21.66 20.07 14.53
C GLU A 341 -21.95 20.50 13.09
N ILE A 342 -22.43 19.57 12.26
CA ILE A 342 -22.74 19.81 10.85
C ILE A 342 -24.24 20.10 10.71
N LYS A 343 -24.59 21.38 10.61
CA LYS A 343 -25.96 21.80 10.27
C LYS A 343 -26.14 21.77 8.76
N GLU A 344 -27.23 21.19 8.27
CA GLU A 344 -27.50 21.04 6.82
C GLU A 344 -27.37 22.36 6.03
N ASN A 345 -27.78 23.48 6.61
CA ASN A 345 -27.77 24.80 5.95
C ASN A 345 -26.50 25.63 6.19
N ASP A 346 -25.55 25.15 7.01
CA ASP A 346 -24.33 25.89 7.40
C ASP A 346 -23.08 24.99 7.47
N ALA A 347 -23.13 23.84 6.80
CA ALA A 347 -21.99 22.92 6.75
C ALA A 347 -20.77 23.60 6.12
N SER A 348 -20.98 24.47 5.13
CA SER A 348 -19.92 25.20 4.42
C SER A 348 -18.95 25.95 5.33
N GLY A 349 -19.42 26.52 6.44
CA GLY A 349 -18.56 27.27 7.35
C GLY A 349 -17.57 26.36 8.10
N LEU A 350 -18.07 25.35 8.80
CA LEU A 350 -17.25 24.46 9.62
C LEU A 350 -16.48 23.44 8.76
N VAL A 351 -17.17 22.78 7.83
CA VAL A 351 -16.58 21.76 6.95
C VAL A 351 -15.61 22.40 5.96
N GLY A 352 -15.93 23.58 5.42
CA GLY A 352 -15.03 24.33 4.54
C GLY A 352 -13.72 24.69 5.23
N LYS A 353 -13.79 25.31 6.43
CA LYS A 353 -12.60 25.63 7.24
C LYS A 353 -11.76 24.41 7.58
N PHE A 354 -12.41 23.27 7.84
CA PHE A 354 -11.69 22.02 8.07
C PHE A 354 -10.88 21.60 6.85
N PHE A 355 -11.50 21.61 5.66
CA PHE A 355 -10.79 21.25 4.43
C PHE A 355 -9.69 22.25 4.06
N ASP A 356 -9.88 23.56 4.30
CA ASP A 356 -8.80 24.55 4.16
C ASP A 356 -7.60 24.20 5.07
N GLY A 357 -7.86 23.79 6.32
CA GLY A 357 -6.82 23.37 7.26
C GLY A 357 -6.16 22.04 6.87
N LEU A 358 -6.93 21.09 6.33
CA LEU A 358 -6.44 19.83 5.81
C LEU A 358 -5.51 20.06 4.62
N GLU A 359 -5.92 20.90 3.67
CA GLU A 359 -5.10 21.33 2.53
C GLU A 359 -3.83 22.08 2.99
N ALA A 360 -3.93 22.97 3.97
CA ALA A 360 -2.74 23.66 4.50
C ALA A 360 -1.73 22.71 5.17
N ARG A 361 -2.20 21.61 5.77
CA ARG A 361 -1.36 20.63 6.47
C ARG A 361 -0.78 19.56 5.53
N PHE A 362 -1.59 19.05 4.62
CA PHE A 362 -1.27 17.87 3.81
C PHE A 362 -1.18 18.15 2.32
N GLY A 363 -1.59 19.34 1.86
CA GLY A 363 -1.44 19.77 0.49
C GLY A 363 0.03 19.88 0.15
N ALA A 364 0.54 18.91 -0.60
CA ALA A 364 1.84 19.02 -1.23
C ALA A 364 1.78 20.22 -2.19
N LYS A 365 2.64 21.22 -2.00
CA LYS A 365 2.96 22.15 -3.07
C LYS A 365 3.57 21.32 -4.19
N VAL A 366 2.78 21.03 -5.23
CA VAL A 366 3.35 20.59 -6.50
C VAL A 366 4.27 21.73 -6.92
N ALA A 367 5.57 21.51 -6.87
CA ALA A 367 6.52 22.42 -7.48
C ALA A 367 6.16 22.45 -8.96
N ALA A 368 5.76 23.63 -9.45
CA ALA A 368 5.63 23.86 -10.87
C ALA A 368 7.03 23.63 -11.48
N THR A 369 7.19 22.54 -12.20
CA THR A 369 8.29 22.34 -13.15
C THR A 369 7.85 22.78 -14.53
#